data_AF-A0A918EFU9-F1
#
_entry.id   AF-A0A918EFU9-F1
#
_cell.length_a   1.000
_cell.length_b   1.000
_cell.length_c   1.000
_cell.angle_alpha   90.00
_cell.angle_beta   90.00
_cell.angle_gamma   90.00
#
_symmetry.space_group_name_H-M   'P 1'
#
loop_
_entity.id
_entity.type
_entity.pdbx_description
1 polymer ?
#
loop_
_entity_poly.entity_id
_entity_poly.type
_entity_poly.pdbx_seq_one_letter_code
_entity_poly.pdbx_strand_id
1 'polypeptide(L)' 'MDEQRHVEEMEKLATTRKWVVPAHLDHGPVTVELAMPEVRVTDSQGRFIVITPGQAELVGRRLDDAATWMSQQ' A
#
# COMPACT_ATOMS: atom_id res chain seq x y z
N MET A 1 22.50 8.59 -12.69
CA MET A 1 21.85 9.90 -12.93
C MET A 1 20.40 9.75 -13.35
N ASP A 2 19.92 8.54 -13.66
CA ASP A 2 18.54 8.28 -14.10
C ASP A 2 17.52 8.22 -12.95
N GLU A 3 17.93 7.76 -11.76
CA GLU A 3 17.03 7.58 -10.61
C GLU A 3 16.50 8.91 -10.06
N GLN A 4 17.36 9.93 -9.96
CA GLN A 4 16.95 11.28 -9.52
C GLN A 4 15.98 11.95 -10.50
N ARG A 5 16.20 11.74 -11.81
CA ARG A 5 15.36 12.31 -12.85
C ARG A 5 13.96 11.67 -12.87
N HIS A 6 13.90 10.36 -12.59
CA HIS A 6 12.64 9.64 -12.45
C HIS A 6 11.83 10.11 -11.24
N VAL A 7 12.50 10.37 -10.10
CA VAL A 7 11.84 10.92 -8.89
C VAL A 7 11.25 12.31 -9.16
N GLU A 8 12.00 13.21 -9.81
CA GLU A 8 11.52 14.57 -10.14
C GLU A 8 10.33 14.57 -11.13
N GLU A 9 10.28 13.63 -12.08
CA GLU A 9 9.12 13.48 -12.98
C GLU A 9 7.90 12.91 -12.26
N MET A 10 8.09 12.05 -11.27
CA MET A 10 7.01 11.48 -10.45
C MET A 10 6.42 12.50 -9.47
N GLU A 11 7.22 13.41 -8.92
CA GLU A 11 6.73 14.54 -8.10
C GLU A 11 5.77 15.46 -8.88
N LYS A 12 5.99 15.66 -10.18
CA LYS A 12 5.10 16.47 -11.04
C LYS A 12 3.77 15.80 -11.36
N LEU A 13 3.68 14.48 -11.22
CA LEU A 13 2.49 13.67 -11.46
C LEU A 13 1.90 13.16 -10.15
N ALA A 14 1.96 13.96 -9.07
CA ALA A 14 1.46 13.67 -7.73
C ALA A 14 -0.04 13.29 -7.73
N THR A 15 -0.32 12.08 -8.20
CA THR A 15 -1.63 11.50 -8.33
C THR A 15 -1.88 10.82 -7.01
N THR A 16 -2.47 11.57 -6.08
CA THR A 16 -2.86 11.00 -4.81
C THR A 16 -4.10 10.15 -5.04
N ARG A 17 -4.02 8.86 -4.70
CA ARG A 17 -5.19 7.97 -4.65
C ARG A 17 -5.42 7.52 -3.22
N LYS A 18 -6.68 7.49 -2.82
CA LYS A 18 -7.08 7.10 -1.47
C LYS A 18 -8.28 6.16 -1.54
N TRP A 19 -8.22 5.07 -0.81
CA TRP A 19 -9.35 4.17 -0.63
C TRP A 19 -9.36 3.57 0.77
N VAL A 20 -10.50 2.99 1.15
CA VAL A 20 -10.70 2.36 2.45
C VAL A 20 -10.92 0.88 2.23
N VAL A 21 -10.16 0.07 2.95
CA VAL A 21 -10.43 -1.35 3.15
C VAL A 21 -11.41 -1.45 4.33
N PRO A 22 -12.62 -2.00 4.12
CA PRO A 22 -13.62 -2.13 5.18
C PRO A 22 -13.11 -2.96 6.36
N ALA A 23 -13.74 -2.78 7.52
CA ALA A 23 -13.52 -3.64 8.68
C ALA A 23 -13.83 -5.10 8.35
N HIS A 24 -13.06 -6.03 8.93
CA HIS A 24 -13.28 -7.46 8.78
C HIS A 24 -13.03 -8.17 10.11
N LEU A 25 -14.00 -8.98 10.55
CA LEU A 25 -14.00 -9.65 11.86
C LEU A 25 -13.76 -8.64 12.99
N ASP A 26 -12.73 -8.87 13.83
CA ASP A 26 -12.37 -8.04 14.96
C ASP A 26 -11.37 -6.91 14.59
N HIS A 27 -11.11 -6.71 13.29
CA HIS A 27 -10.20 -5.68 12.80
C HIS A 27 -10.97 -4.48 12.23
N GLY A 28 -10.66 -3.29 12.73
CA GLY A 28 -11.23 -2.03 12.22
C GLY A 28 -10.76 -1.69 10.80
N PRO A 29 -11.38 -0.69 10.14
CA PRO A 29 -11.07 -0.34 8.77
C PRO A 29 -9.64 0.18 8.61
N VAL A 30 -9.09 0.03 7.40
CA VAL A 30 -7.75 0.50 7.04
C VAL A 30 -7.86 1.48 5.90
N THR A 31 -7.16 2.60 5.99
CA THR A 31 -7.06 3.59 4.91
C THR A 31 -5.75 3.38 4.16
N VAL A 32 -5.82 3.28 2.84
CA VAL A 32 -4.64 3.21 1.97
C VAL A 32 -4.55 4.49 1.15
N GLU A 33 -3.40 5.14 1.22
CA GLU A 33 -3.08 6.36 0.49
C GLU A 33 -1.83 6.12 -0.35
N LEU A 34 -1.97 6.25 -1.67
CA LEU A 34 -0.88 6.21 -2.63
C LEU A 34 -0.54 7.66 -3.00
N ALA A 35 0.66 8.11 -2.65
CA ALA A 35 1.19 9.41 -3.01
C ALA A 35 2.66 9.23 -3.40
N MET A 36 2.96 9.23 -4.69
CA MET A 36 4.32 8.94 -5.17
C MET A 36 5.33 9.89 -4.51
N PRO A 37 6.47 9.37 -4.00
CA PRO A 37 7.00 8.01 -4.22
C PRO A 37 6.60 6.96 -3.16
N GLU A 38 5.54 7.18 -2.39
CA GLU A 38 5.20 6.39 -1.19
C GLU A 38 3.76 5.83 -1.19
N VAL A 39 3.58 4.77 -0.41
CA VAL A 39 2.29 4.20 -0.03
C VAL A 39 2.16 4.24 1.48
N ARG A 40 1.12 4.88 2.00
CA ARG A 40 0.77 4.91 3.42
C ARG A 40 -0.44 4.03 3.70
N VAL A 41 -0.32 3.16 4.69
CA VAL A 41 -1.41 2.32 5.19
C VAL A 41 -1.67 2.69 6.65
N THR A 42 -2.87 3.19 6.96
CA THR A 42 -3.26 3.66 8.29
C THR A 42 -4.39 2.80 8.86
N ASP A 43 -4.22 2.28 10.06
CA ASP A 43 -5.24 1.48 10.74
C ASP A 43 -6.30 2.33 11.45
N SER A 44 -7.33 1.66 11.98
CA SER A 44 -8.42 2.28 12.74
C SER A 44 -8.00 3.02 14.02
N GLN A 45 -6.78 2.78 14.51
CA GLN A 45 -6.20 3.46 15.68
C GLN A 45 -5.29 4.64 15.28
N GLY A 46 -5.19 4.94 13.98
CA GLY A 46 -4.34 5.99 13.45
C GLY A 46 -2.86 5.61 13.35
N ARG A 47 -2.48 4.36 13.61
CA ARG A 47 -1.11 3.87 13.40
C ARG A 47 -0.90 3.63 11.92
N PHE A 48 0.29 3.90 11.42
CA PHE A 48 0.56 3.73 10.00
C PHE A 48 1.94 3.15 9.70
N ILE A 49 2.04 2.55 8.52
CA ILE A 49 3.30 2.19 7.89
C ILE A 49 3.42 2.94 6.56
N VAL A 50 4.65 3.30 6.21
CA VAL A 50 5.00 3.88 4.91
C VAL A 50 5.93 2.91 4.20
N ILE A 51 5.60 2.59 2.97
CA ILE A 51 6.37 1.67 2.12
C ILE A 51 6.47 2.24 0.71
N THR A 52 7.48 1.82 -0.04
CA THR A 52 7.58 2.18 -1.46
C THR A 52 6.56 1.41 -2.29
N PRO A 53 6.19 1.88 -3.49
CA PRO A 53 5.33 1.14 -4.43
C PRO A 53 5.82 -0.29 -4.71
N GLY A 54 7.14 -0.49 -4.86
CA GLY A 54 7.71 -1.83 -5.06
C GLY A 54 7.56 -2.74 -3.83
N GLN A 55 7.64 -2.18 -2.62
CA GLN A 55 7.35 -2.94 -1.40
C GLN A 55 5.85 -3.28 -1.28
N ALA A 56 4.95 -2.38 -1.68
CA ALA A 56 3.52 -2.63 -1.68
C ALA A 56 3.14 -3.78 -2.65
N GLU A 57 3.74 -3.81 -3.84
CA GLU A 57 3.58 -4.90 -4.80
C GLU A 57 4.04 -6.25 -4.21
N LEU A 58 5.20 -6.28 -3.56
CA LEU A 58 5.73 -7.49 -2.93
C LEU A 58 4.81 -7.98 -1.80
N VAL A 59 4.31 -7.07 -0.95
CA VAL A 59 3.36 -7.41 0.12
C VAL A 59 2.08 -8.01 -0.47
N GLY A 60 1.52 -7.39 -1.53
CA GLY A 60 0.34 -7.91 -2.21
C GLY A 60 0.51 -9.35 -2.68
N ARG A 61 1.61 -9.65 -3.38
CA ARG A 61 1.90 -11.03 -3.84
C ARG A 61 1.99 -12.02 -2.68
N ARG A 62 2.62 -11.64 -1.56
CA ARG A 62 2.72 -12.51 -0.37
C ARG A 62 1.38 -12.76 0.30
N LEU A 63 0.47 -11.78 0.27
CA LEU A 63 -0.90 -11.96 0.77
C LEU A 63 -1.70 -12.90 -0.13
N ASP A 64 -1.52 -12.81 -1.46
CA ASP A 64 -2.16 -13.73 -2.42
C ASP A 64 -1.67 -15.18 -2.23
N ASP A 65 -0.36 -15.38 -2.04
CA ASP A 65 0.23 -16.68 -1.71
C ASP A 65 -0.41 -17.26 -0.44
N ALA A 66 -0.53 -16.44 0.62
CA ALA A 66 -1.13 -16.86 1.89
C ALA A 66 -2.62 -17.20 1.75
N ALA A 67 -3.38 -16.40 0.99
CA ALA A 67 -4.79 -16.67 0.71
C ALA A 67 -4.99 -17.99 -0.05
N THR A 68 -4.12 -18.25 -1.03
CA THR A 68 -4.11 -19.50 -1.80
C THR A 68 -3.79 -20.72 -0.94
N TRP A 69 -2.90 -20.56 0.05
CA TRP A 69 -2.60 -21.63 1.00
C TRP A 69 -3.78 -21.92 1.92
N MET A 70 -4.46 -20.89 2.42
CA MET A 70 -5.62 -21.06 3.30
C MET A 70 -6.82 -21.72 2.61
N SER A 71 -6.98 -21.58 1.29
CA SER A 71 -8.09 -22.19 0.55
C SER A 71 -7.88 -23.67 0.20
N GLN A 72 -6.68 -24.22 0.45
CA GLN A 72 -6.35 -25.63 0.22
C GLN A 72 -6.50 -26.49 1.49
N GLN A 73 -6.93 -25.90 2.61
CA GLN A 73 -7.31 -26.61 3.84
C GLN A 73 -8.83 -26.79 3.91
#